data_AF-A0AAD8JNK3-F1
#
_entry.id   AF-A0AAD8JNK3-F1
#
_cell.length_a   1.000
_cell.length_b   1.000
_cell.length_c   1.000
_cell.angle_alpha   90.00
_cell.angle_beta   90.00
_cell.angle_gamma   90.00
#
_symmetry.space_group_name_H-M   'P 1'
#
loop_
_entity.id
_entity.type
_entity.pdbx_description
1 polymer ?
#
loop_
_entity_poly.entity_id
_entity_poly.type
_entity_poly.pdbx_seq_one_letter_code
_entity_poly.pdbx_strand_id
1 'polypeptide(L)'
;MIHQPAGAFSEVATGEFILEVGELLKLRETLTRVYVQRTGKPLWVVSEDMERDIFMSATEAQAYGIVDLVAVELIVKDLLLDNSWVEPKNVNYTS
;
A
#
# COMPACT_ATOMS: atom_id res chain seq x y z
N MET A 1 3.30 3.95 -0.26
CA MET A 1 3.58 4.83 -1.40
C MET A 1 3.47 3.97 -2.65
N ILE A 2 2.86 4.48 -3.70
CA ILE A 2 2.85 3.85 -5.02
C ILE A 2 3.55 4.78 -6.02
N HIS A 3 4.34 4.20 -6.92
CA HIS A 3 4.96 4.91 -8.04
C HIS A 3 5.33 3.95 -9.18
N GLN A 4 5.60 4.50 -10.36
CA GLN A 4 6.12 3.76 -11.52
C GLN A 4 7.54 3.24 -11.26
N PRO A 5 7.87 2.00 -11.65
CA PRO A 5 9.24 1.51 -11.57
C PRO A 5 10.20 2.45 -12.31
N ALA A 6 11.35 2.74 -11.71
CA ALA A 6 12.40 3.55 -12.31
C ALA A 6 13.58 2.68 -12.79
N GLY A 7 14.20 3.09 -13.90
CA GLY A 7 15.45 2.53 -14.41
C GLY A 7 16.54 3.61 -14.44
N ALA A 8 17.79 3.24 -14.15
CA ALA A 8 18.94 4.13 -14.26
C ALA A 8 19.57 3.96 -15.64
N PHE A 9 19.32 4.89 -16.55
CA PHE A 9 19.77 4.77 -17.93
C PHE A 9 21.07 5.55 -18.18
N SER A 10 21.97 4.95 -18.96
CA SER A 10 23.17 5.66 -19.45
C SER A 10 22.81 6.63 -20.58
N GLU A 11 23.52 7.75 -20.71
CA GLU A 11 23.28 8.77 -21.75
C GLU A 11 23.61 8.30 -23.18
N VAL A 12 24.21 7.11 -23.32
CA VAL A 12 24.54 6.53 -24.62
C VAL A 12 23.40 5.65 -25.09
N ALA A 13 22.77 6.02 -26.20
CA ALA A 13 21.78 5.20 -26.89
C ALA A 13 22.45 4.01 -27.59
N THR A 14 22.78 2.97 -26.82
CA THR A 14 23.26 1.68 -27.33
C THR A 14 22.09 0.74 -27.62
N GLY A 15 22.35 -0.42 -28.24
CA GLY A 15 21.35 -1.49 -28.37
C GLY A 15 20.85 -2.03 -27.01
N GLU A 16 21.72 -2.04 -25.99
CA GLU A 16 21.39 -2.46 -24.63
C GLU A 16 20.37 -1.51 -23.99
N PHE A 17 20.51 -0.20 -24.22
CA PHE A 17 19.55 0.80 -23.77
C PHE A 17 18.13 0.54 -24.29
N ILE A 18 17.99 0.19 -25.59
CA ILE A 18 16.67 -0.10 -26.18
C ILE A 18 16.03 -1.34 -25.53
N LEU A 19 16.83 -2.37 -25.26
CA LEU A 19 16.36 -3.57 -24.57
C LEU A 19 15.90 -3.24 -23.15
N GLU A 20 16.68 -2.46 -22.40
CA GLU A 20 16.37 -2.07 -21.02
C GLU A 20 15.11 -1.21 -20.93
N VAL A 21 14.93 -0.25 -21.84
CA VAL A 21 13.68 0.53 -21.95
C VAL A 21 12.50 -0.39 -22.26
N GLY A 22 12.67 -1.36 -23.17
CA GLY A 22 11.64 -2.34 -23.49
C GLY A 22 11.23 -3.20 -22.29
N GLU A 23 12.19 -3.60 -21.45
CA GLU A 23 11.93 -4.34 -20.21
C GLU A 23 11.26 -3.47 -19.15
N LEU A 24 11.67 -2.20 -19.01
CA LEU A 24 11.04 -1.26 -18.08
C LEU A 24 9.56 -1.03 -18.44
N LEU A 25 9.24 -0.89 -19.73
CA LEU A 25 7.87 -0.72 -20.20
C LEU A 25 7.01 -1.96 -19.89
N LYS A 26 7.55 -3.16 -20.10
CA LYS A 26 6.86 -4.42 -19.73
C LYS A 26 6.64 -4.54 -18.23
N LEU A 27 7.62 -4.11 -17.43
CA LEU A 27 7.51 -4.10 -15.97
C LEU A 27 6.41 -3.13 -15.52
N ARG A 28 6.40 -1.91 -16.07
CA ARG A 28 5.35 -0.92 -15.84
C ARG A 28 3.96 -1.51 -16.13
N GLU A 29 3.76 -2.07 -17.32
CA GLU A 29 2.48 -2.68 -17.69
C GLU A 29 2.06 -3.81 -16.74
N THR A 30 3.02 -4.67 -16.38
CA THR A 30 2.76 -5.82 -15.49
C THR A 30 2.35 -5.36 -14.10
N LEU A 31 3.06 -4.40 -13.52
CA LEU A 31 2.73 -3.86 -12.20
C LEU A 31 1.38 -3.16 -12.22
N THR A 32 1.10 -2.32 -13.21
CA THR A 32 -0.20 -1.64 -13.33
C THR A 32 -1.35 -2.64 -13.40
N ARG A 33 -1.21 -3.73 -14.17
CA ARG A 33 -2.22 -4.80 -14.23
C ARG A 33 -2.42 -5.51 -12.89
N VAL A 34 -1.34 -5.76 -12.14
CA VAL A 34 -1.44 -6.34 -10.79
C VAL A 34 -2.22 -5.40 -9.86
N TYR A 35 -1.91 -4.10 -9.86
CA TYR A 35 -2.64 -3.13 -9.06
C TYR A 35 -4.13 -3.09 -9.43
N VAL A 36 -4.48 -3.07 -10.72
CA VAL A 36 -5.88 -3.12 -11.18
C VAL A 36 -6.59 -4.36 -10.63
N GLN A 37 -5.96 -5.53 -10.75
CA GLN A 37 -6.55 -6.79 -10.29
C GLN A 37 -6.74 -6.84 -8.77
N ARG A 38 -5.80 -6.30 -8.00
CA ARG A 38 -5.83 -6.37 -6.53
C ARG A 38 -6.69 -5.29 -5.88
N THR A 39 -6.68 -4.08 -6.45
CA THR A 39 -7.42 -2.92 -5.90
C THR A 39 -8.84 -2.80 -6.47
N GLY A 40 -9.14 -3.46 -7.59
CA GLY A 40 -10.39 -3.31 -8.32
C GLY A 40 -10.55 -1.96 -9.03
N LYS A 41 -9.53 -1.10 -9.01
CA LYS A 41 -9.57 0.22 -9.64
C LYS A 41 -9.40 0.14 -11.16
N PRO A 42 -9.97 1.07 -11.92
CA PRO A 42 -9.76 1.16 -13.36
C PRO A 42 -8.28 1.37 -13.73
N LEU A 43 -7.86 0.85 -14.88
CA LEU A 43 -6.49 0.99 -15.39
C LEU A 43 -6.00 2.45 -15.42
N TRP A 44 -6.86 3.37 -15.86
CA TRP A 44 -6.50 4.78 -16.00
C TRP A 44 -6.22 5.45 -14.64
N VAL A 45 -6.99 5.10 -13.59
CA VAL A 45 -6.76 5.59 -12.22
C VAL A 45 -5.40 5.13 -11.72
N VAL A 46 -5.14 3.82 -11.80
CA VAL A 46 -3.86 3.25 -11.35
C VAL A 46 -2.68 3.84 -12.14
N SER A 47 -2.85 4.04 -13.44
CA SER A 47 -1.79 4.58 -14.31
C SER A 47 -1.45 6.03 -13.95
N GLU A 48 -2.45 6.86 -13.69
CA GLU A 48 -2.29 8.25 -13.26
C GLU A 48 -1.66 8.32 -11.87
N ASP A 49 -2.17 7.52 -10.93
CA ASP A 49 -1.72 7.50 -9.54
C ASP A 49 -0.28 7.00 -9.38
N MET A 50 0.20 6.16 -10.29
CA MET A 50 1.60 5.69 -10.27
C MET A 50 2.58 6.70 -10.89
N GLU A 51 2.13 7.66 -11.71
CA GLU A 51 3.03 8.56 -12.47
C GLU A 51 3.89 9.46 -11.56
N ARG A 52 3.48 9.65 -10.31
CA ARG A 52 4.24 10.33 -9.26
C ARG A 52 4.23 9.51 -7.98
N ASP A 53 5.13 9.86 -7.08
CA ASP A 53 5.14 9.29 -5.74
C ASP A 53 3.88 9.75 -4.99
N ILE A 54 2.93 8.84 -4.82
CA ILE A 54 1.75 9.08 -3.99
C ILE A 54 1.95 8.38 -2.65
N PHE A 55 2.07 9.19 -1.59
CA PHE A 55 2.11 8.72 -0.22
C PHE A 55 0.69 8.59 0.31
N MET A 56 0.43 7.49 0.99
CA MET A 56 -0.87 7.18 1.59
C MET A 56 -0.63 6.78 3.04
N SER A 57 -1.47 7.28 3.93
CA SER A 57 -1.66 6.72 5.28
C SER A 57 -2.22 5.29 5.21
N ALA A 58 -2.23 4.59 6.34
CA ALA A 58 -2.76 3.23 6.41
C ALA A 58 -4.24 3.15 6.02
N THR A 59 -5.04 4.14 6.42
CA THR A 59 -6.48 4.24 6.09
C THR A 59 -6.70 4.59 4.62
N GLU A 60 -5.90 5.48 4.04
CA GLU A 60 -5.95 5.76 2.60
C GLU A 60 -5.55 4.54 1.77
N ALA A 61 -4.52 3.81 2.18
CA ALA A 61 -4.11 2.56 1.51
C ALA A 61 -5.20 1.49 1.59
N GLN A 62 -5.93 1.42 2.71
CA GLN A 62 -7.07 0.53 2.87
C GLN A 62 -8.21 0.93 1.93
N ALA A 63 -8.59 2.21 1.91
CA ALA A 63 -9.60 2.74 1.01
C ALA A 63 -9.21 2.60 -0.48
N TYR A 64 -7.91 2.63 -0.77
CA TYR A 64 -7.37 2.37 -2.10
C TYR A 64 -7.45 0.88 -2.48
N GLY A 65 -7.59 -0.04 -1.52
CA GLY A 65 -7.58 -1.48 -1.75
C GLY A 65 -6.18 -2.10 -1.83
N ILE A 66 -5.17 -1.43 -1.27
CA ILE A 66 -3.79 -1.96 -1.16
C ILE A 66 -3.65 -2.86 0.07
N VAL A 67 -4.37 -2.55 1.14
CA VAL A 67 -4.40 -3.34 2.38
C VAL A 67 -5.84 -3.62 2.80
N ASP A 68 -6.06 -4.75 3.47
CA ASP A 68 -7.41 -5.13 3.89
C ASP A 68 -7.81 -4.48 5.23
N LEU A 69 -6.87 -4.38 6.18
CA LEU A 69 -7.14 -3.99 7.57
C LEU A 69 -6.01 -3.15 8.16
N VAL A 70 -6.37 -2.22 9.07
CA VAL A 70 -5.44 -1.43 9.87
C VAL A 70 -5.46 -1.92 11.32
N ALA A 71 -4.31 -2.34 11.86
CA ALA A 71 -4.23 -3.09 13.12
C ALA A 71 -4.87 -2.41 14.35
N VAL A 72 -4.79 -1.07 14.47
CA VAL A 72 -5.39 -0.36 15.61
C VAL A 72 -6.92 -0.46 15.61
N GLU A 73 -7.54 -0.61 14.44
CA GLU A 73 -8.99 -0.83 14.32
C GLU A 73 -9.41 -2.20 14.88
N LEU A 74 -8.55 -3.22 14.72
CA LEU A 74 -8.79 -4.56 15.27
C LEU A 74 -8.70 -4.57 16.78
N ILE A 75 -7.68 -3.91 17.36
CA ILE A 75 -7.51 -3.84 18.81
C ILE A 75 -8.73 -3.20 19.48
N VAL A 76 -9.26 -2.12 18.90
CA VAL A 76 -10.45 -1.44 19.46
C VAL A 76 -11.71 -2.29 19.26
N LYS A 77 -11.91 -2.93 18.10
CA LYS A 77 -13.05 -3.83 17.90
C LYS A 77 -13.01 -5.03 18.85
N ASP A 78 -11.85 -5.65 19.02
CA ASP A 78 -11.68 -6.79 19.93
C ASP A 78 -11.88 -6.37 21.38
N LEU A 79 -11.36 -5.20 21.81
CA LEU A 79 -11.60 -4.64 23.14
C LEU A 79 -13.06 -4.25 23.39
N LEU A 80 -13.78 -3.76 22.38
CA LEU A 80 -15.19 -3.38 22.51
C LEU A 80 -16.15 -4.59 22.42
N LEU A 81 -15.71 -5.69 21.79
CA LEU A 81 -16.46 -6.95 21.71
C LEU A 81 -16.16 -7.85 22.92
N ASP A 82 -14.98 -7.73 23.53
CA ASP A 82 -14.63 -8.34 24.81
C ASP A 82 -15.14 -7.50 26.00
N ASN A 83 -16.45 -7.44 26.18
CA ASN A 83 -17.06 -6.91 27.42
C ASN A 83 -16.96 -7.89 28.60
N SER A 84 -15.90 -8.72 28.69
CA SER A 84 -15.65 -9.60 29.84
C SER A 84 -14.67 -9.01 30.87
N TRP A 85 -14.41 -7.70 30.80
CA TRP A 85 -13.66 -6.97 31.84
C TRP A 85 -14.44 -6.94 33.17
N VAL A 86 -14.15 -7.91 34.03
CA VAL A 86 -14.47 -7.89 35.45
C VAL A 86 -13.61 -6.80 36.11
N GLU A 87 -14.25 -5.82 36.76
CA GLU A 87 -13.55 -4.73 37.46
C GLU A 87 -12.49 -5.25 38.44
N PRO A 88 -11.26 -4.69 38.44
CA PRO A 88 -10.28 -5.03 39.46
C PRO A 88 -10.73 -4.46 40.81
N LYS A 89 -10.99 -5.34 41.78
CA LYS A 89 -11.26 -4.97 43.17
C LYS A 89 -10.15 -4.05 43.68
N ASN A 90 -10.55 -2.85 44.10
CA ASN A 90 -9.72 -1.84 44.77
C ASN A 90 -8.72 -2.47 45.75
N VAL A 91 -7.44 -2.48 45.37
CA VAL A 91 -6.35 -2.75 46.30
C VAL A 91 -5.99 -1.41 46.94
N ASN A 92 -6.39 -1.25 48.20
CA ASN A 92 -6.02 -0.11 49.04
C ASN A 92 -4.51 -0.11 49.25
N TYR A 93 -3.81 0.89 48.69
CA TYR A 93 -2.47 1.22 49.13
C TYR A 93 -2.58 2.07 50.40
N THR A 94 -2.28 1.48 51.55
CA THR A 94 -2.00 2.23 52.77
C THR A 94 -0.59 2.82 52.70
N SER A 95 -0.48 4.04 53.19
CA SER A 95 0.68 4.96 53.26
C SER A 95 1.99 4.36 53.75
#